data_AF-A0A8J2ZW79-F1
#
_entry.id   AF-A0A8J2ZW79-F1
#
_cell.length_a   1.000
_cell.length_b   1.000
_cell.length_c   1.000
_cell.angle_alpha   90.00
_cell.angle_beta   90.00
_cell.angle_gamma   90.00
#
_symmetry.space_group_name_H-M   'P 1'
#
loop_
_entity.id
_entity.type
_entity.pdbx_description
1 polymer ?
#
loop_
_entity_poly.entity_id
_entity_poly.type
_entity_poly.pdbx_seq_one_letter_code
_entity_poly.pdbx_strand_id
1 'polypeptide(L)'
;MNANHKNIDIWLIYNCIHCDGTWNYPILSRVNINNIDSMLIQKFMNNDKETTWYYAFQIKKLRKLCNDVNTDIRYELRKEKVDSLSNEITIRLCYKYDFGLRIDKLLAEIFGISRSKVNKLFENGAILLNPNINIKRKVIDNLQMTVIGDWCIVALT
;
A
#
# COMPACT_ATOMS: atom_id res chain seq x y z
N MET A 1 -15.11 10.34 16.72
CA MET A 1 -16.03 9.24 17.09
C MET A 1 -17.29 9.85 17.67
N ASN A 2 -18.47 9.34 17.33
CA ASN A 2 -19.73 9.72 17.96
C ASN A 2 -20.40 8.47 18.53
N ALA A 3 -21.15 8.63 19.61
CA ALA A 3 -21.85 7.54 20.29
C ALA A 3 -23.31 7.91 20.50
N ASN A 4 -24.21 6.95 20.24
CA ASN A 4 -25.61 7.04 20.60
C ASN A 4 -26.04 5.73 21.27
N HIS A 5 -26.34 5.79 22.57
CA HIS A 5 -26.48 4.60 23.43
C HIS A 5 -25.26 3.66 23.31
N LYS A 6 -25.49 2.39 22.99
CA LYS A 6 -24.43 1.38 22.80
C LYS A 6 -23.87 1.36 21.37
N ASN A 7 -24.40 2.17 20.46
CA ASN A 7 -23.95 2.20 19.07
C ASN A 7 -22.97 3.35 18.86
N ILE A 8 -21.91 3.09 18.11
CA ILE A 8 -20.91 4.09 17.76
C ILE A 8 -20.80 4.26 16.26
N ASP A 9 -20.45 5.48 15.88
CA ASP A 9 -20.09 5.90 14.54
C ASP A 9 -18.65 6.43 14.59
N ILE A 10 -17.80 5.94 13.70
CA ILE A 10 -16.39 6.34 13.60
C ILE A 10 -16.12 6.81 12.18
N TRP A 11 -15.52 7.99 12.06
CA TRP A 11 -15.11 8.57 10.79
C TRP A 11 -13.63 8.92 10.79
N LEU A 12 -13.01 8.86 9.61
CA LEU A 12 -11.84 9.68 9.31
C LEU A 12 -12.33 11.03 8.80
N ILE A 13 -11.79 12.10 9.35
CA ILE A 13 -12.11 13.47 8.93
C ILE A 13 -10.98 13.94 8.03
N TYR A 14 -11.29 14.16 6.76
CA TYR A 14 -10.37 14.74 5.79
C TYR A 14 -10.63 16.25 5.72
N ASN A 15 -9.61 17.05 6.00
CA ASN A 15 -9.65 18.50 5.80
C ASN A 15 -9.05 18.82 4.45
N CYS A 16 -9.76 19.59 3.63
CA CYS A 16 -9.22 20.08 2.38
C CYS A 16 -8.11 21.11 2.66
N ILE A 17 -7.01 21.03 1.91
CA ILE A 17 -5.89 21.98 2.03
C ILE A 17 -6.11 23.24 1.17
N HIS A 18 -7.11 23.22 0.30
CA HIS A 18 -7.43 24.31 -0.63
C HIS A 18 -8.71 25.07 -0.23
N CYS A 19 -9.54 24.48 0.63
CA CYS A 19 -10.73 25.12 1.19
C CYS A 19 -10.97 24.60 2.62
N ASP A 20 -11.78 25.29 3.42
CA ASP A 20 -12.14 24.85 4.78
C ASP A 20 -13.16 23.69 4.79
N GLY A 21 -13.35 23.02 3.65
CA GLY A 21 -14.24 21.88 3.51
C GLY A 21 -13.70 20.66 4.25
N THR A 22 -14.62 19.89 4.84
CA THR A 22 -14.32 18.63 5.50
C THR A 22 -15.11 17.49 4.88
N TRP A 23 -14.51 16.30 4.85
CA TRP A 23 -15.16 15.07 4.43
C TRP A 23 -15.04 14.00 5.50
N ASN A 24 -16.19 13.51 5.97
CA ASN A 24 -16.28 12.46 6.99
C ASN A 24 -16.39 11.09 6.31
N TYR A 25 -15.28 10.39 6.14
CA TYR A 25 -15.24 9.03 5.63
C TYR A 25 -15.66 8.04 6.73
N PRO A 26 -16.79 7.32 6.60
CA PRO A 26 -17.26 6.40 7.62
C PRO A 26 -16.39 5.13 7.66
N ILE A 27 -15.76 4.89 8.80
CA ILE A 27 -15.05 3.64 9.10
C ILE A 27 -16.05 2.60 9.61
N LEU A 28 -16.80 2.95 10.66
CA LEU A 28 -17.87 2.16 11.25
C LEU A 28 -19.13 3.01 11.36
N SER A 29 -20.27 2.44 11.02
CA SER A 29 -21.56 3.11 11.11
C SER A 29 -22.52 2.26 11.94
N ARG A 30 -23.07 2.84 13.02
CA ARG A 30 -24.06 2.23 13.93
C ARG A 30 -23.66 0.85 14.44
N VAL A 31 -22.40 0.69 14.84
CA VAL A 31 -21.90 -0.59 15.36
C VAL A 31 -22.02 -0.60 16.88
N ASN A 32 -22.55 -1.69 17.45
CA ASN A 32 -22.58 -1.86 18.90
C ASN A 32 -21.14 -1.92 19.45
N ILE A 33 -20.83 -1.10 20.45
CA ILE A 33 -19.50 -0.99 21.03
C ILE A 33 -18.97 -2.32 21.60
N ASN A 34 -19.86 -3.20 22.06
CA ASN A 34 -19.50 -4.51 22.59
C ASN A 34 -19.05 -5.50 21.50
N ASN A 35 -19.31 -5.19 20.23
CA ASN A 35 -18.89 -6.02 19.09
C ASN A 35 -17.50 -5.62 18.56
N ILE A 36 -16.87 -4.61 19.16
CA ILE A 36 -15.58 -4.08 18.73
C ILE A 36 -14.57 -4.38 19.81
N ASP A 37 -13.40 -4.85 19.39
CA ASP A 37 -12.26 -5.08 20.27
C ASP A 37 -11.93 -3.81 21.09
N SER A 38 -11.74 -3.96 22.39
CA SER A 38 -11.55 -2.83 23.31
C SER A 38 -10.25 -2.07 23.04
N MET A 39 -9.19 -2.76 22.59
CA MET A 39 -7.94 -2.11 22.19
C MET A 39 -8.14 -1.27 20.94
N LEU A 40 -8.95 -1.76 19.98
CA LEU A 40 -9.30 -1.00 18.79
C LEU A 40 -10.14 0.25 19.13
N ILE A 41 -11.08 0.16 20.08
CA ILE A 41 -11.82 1.34 20.58
C ILE A 41 -10.87 2.37 21.17
N GLN A 42 -9.93 1.97 22.01
CA GLN A 42 -8.92 2.87 22.59
C GLN A 42 -8.07 3.55 21.51
N LYS A 43 -7.66 2.80 20.48
CA LYS A 43 -6.95 3.36 19.32
C LYS A 43 -7.78 4.42 18.59
N PHE A 44 -9.08 4.20 18.39
CA PHE A 44 -9.96 5.21 17.80
C PHE A 44 -10.15 6.44 18.70
N MET A 45 -10.31 6.26 20.01
CA MET A 45 -10.44 7.37 20.95
C MET A 45 -9.19 8.26 20.98
N ASN A 46 -8.01 7.65 20.91
CA ASN A 46 -6.73 8.35 20.96
C ASN A 46 -6.26 8.89 19.60
N ASN A 47 -7.07 8.75 18.53
CA ASN A 47 -6.68 9.05 17.16
C ASN A 47 -5.32 8.41 16.79
N ASP A 48 -5.14 7.14 17.18
CA ASP A 48 -3.90 6.41 16.95
C ASP A 48 -3.49 6.50 15.47
N LYS A 49 -2.26 6.95 15.23
CA LYS A 49 -1.76 7.26 13.88
C LYS A 49 -1.76 6.03 12.99
N GLU A 50 -1.32 4.89 13.53
CA GLU A 50 -1.21 3.64 12.77
C GLU A 50 -2.58 3.11 12.35
N THR A 51 -3.53 3.15 13.27
CA THR A 51 -4.93 2.79 13.01
C THR A 51 -5.56 3.75 12.01
N THR A 52 -5.33 5.06 12.16
CA THR A 52 -5.79 6.09 11.22
C THR A 52 -5.28 5.81 9.81
N TRP A 53 -3.98 5.58 9.65
CA TRP A 53 -3.37 5.27 8.35
C TRP A 53 -3.89 3.96 7.77
N TYR A 54 -4.03 2.92 8.60
CA TYR A 54 -4.58 1.64 8.17
C TYR A 54 -5.94 1.80 7.50
N TYR A 55 -6.86 2.58 8.10
CA TYR A 55 -8.17 2.85 7.50
C TYR A 55 -8.11 3.84 6.33
N ALA A 56 -7.22 4.83 6.37
CA ALA A 56 -7.06 5.84 5.32
C ALA A 56 -6.56 5.23 4.00
N PHE A 57 -5.81 4.14 4.04
CA PHE A 57 -5.28 3.48 2.86
C PHE A 57 -6.11 2.27 2.39
N GLN A 58 -7.35 2.13 2.86
CA GLN A 58 -8.27 1.10 2.34
C GLN A 58 -8.88 1.55 1.00
N ILE A 59 -8.04 1.66 -0.04
CA ILE A 59 -8.40 2.27 -1.34
C ILE A 59 -9.64 1.66 -1.99
N LYS A 60 -9.85 0.35 -1.81
CA LYS A 60 -11.02 -0.37 -2.32
C LYS A 60 -12.32 0.08 -1.67
N LYS A 61 -12.28 0.49 -0.38
CA LYS A 61 -13.44 1.02 0.34
C LYS A 61 -13.67 2.49 -0.01
N LEU A 62 -12.59 3.29 -0.06
CA LEU A 62 -12.66 4.70 -0.46
C LEU A 62 -13.33 4.88 -1.83
N ARG A 63 -12.93 4.09 -2.82
CA ARG A 63 -13.49 4.14 -4.19
C ARG A 63 -14.97 3.80 -4.30
N LYS A 64 -15.57 3.19 -3.27
CA LYS A 64 -17.02 2.94 -3.23
C LYS A 64 -17.82 4.16 -2.74
N LEU A 65 -17.16 5.09 -2.06
CA LEU A 65 -17.78 6.27 -1.44
C LEU A 65 -17.37 7.57 -2.13
N CYS A 66 -16.25 7.58 -2.86
CA CYS A 66 -15.74 8.72 -3.60
C CYS A 66 -15.13 8.24 -4.93
N ASN A 67 -15.50 8.89 -6.03
CA ASN A 67 -14.98 8.55 -7.36
C ASN A 67 -13.56 9.10 -7.58
N ASP A 68 -13.27 10.30 -7.04
CA ASP A 68 -12.02 11.03 -7.27
C ASP A 68 -11.03 10.81 -6.13
N VAL A 69 -10.65 9.55 -5.91
CA VAL A 69 -9.59 9.22 -4.95
C VAL A 69 -8.23 9.40 -5.62
N ASN A 70 -7.45 10.37 -5.13
CA ASN A 70 -6.07 10.54 -5.56
C ASN A 70 -5.25 9.30 -5.18
N THR A 71 -4.74 8.58 -6.20
CA THR A 71 -3.86 7.42 -6.02
C THR A 71 -2.39 7.72 -6.27
N ASP A 72 -2.04 8.97 -6.53
CA ASP A 72 -0.65 9.42 -6.62
C ASP A 72 -0.12 9.73 -5.22
N ILE A 73 0.08 8.65 -4.46
CA ILE A 73 0.57 8.71 -3.09
C ILE A 73 2.10 8.78 -3.14
N ARG A 74 2.67 9.78 -2.47
CA ARG A 74 4.12 9.87 -2.27
C ARG A 74 4.56 8.78 -1.30
N TYR A 75 5.61 8.06 -1.66
CA TYR A 75 6.24 7.06 -0.80
C TYR A 75 7.76 7.20 -0.87
N GLU A 76 8.42 6.59 0.09
CA GLU A 76 9.87 6.48 0.17
C GLU A 76 10.24 5.01 -0.08
N LEU A 77 11.12 4.76 -1.06
CA LEU A 77 11.67 3.43 -1.27
C LEU A 77 12.87 3.24 -0.34
N ARG A 78 12.74 2.34 0.64
CA ARG A 78 13.84 1.94 1.52
C ARG A 78 14.41 0.62 1.05
N LYS A 79 15.69 0.65 0.67
CA LYS A 79 16.45 -0.55 0.29
C LYS A 79 17.28 -0.98 1.50
N GLU A 80 17.14 -2.23 1.91
CA GLU A 80 18.11 -2.86 2.81
C GLU A 80 19.32 -3.29 1.98
N LYS A 81 20.53 -3.21 2.54
CA LYS A 81 21.75 -3.58 1.81
C LYS A 81 21.67 -5.04 1.38
N VAL A 82 21.93 -5.28 0.09
CA VAL A 82 22.01 -6.62 -0.49
C VAL A 82 23.48 -6.92 -0.75
N ASP A 83 24.14 -7.61 0.17
CA ASP A 83 25.46 -8.19 -0.08
C ASP A 83 25.28 -9.54 -0.79
N SER A 84 25.15 -9.50 -2.11
CA SER A 84 25.03 -10.71 -2.91
C SER A 84 25.89 -10.62 -4.16
N LEU A 85 26.82 -11.58 -4.29
CA LEU A 85 27.57 -11.87 -5.51
C LEU A 85 26.82 -12.88 -6.41
N SER A 86 25.55 -13.18 -6.10
CA SER A 86 24.75 -14.13 -6.86
C SER A 86 24.13 -13.47 -8.09
N ASN A 87 24.13 -14.21 -9.19
CA ASN A 87 23.38 -13.86 -10.40
C ASN A 87 21.86 -13.98 -10.24
N GLU A 88 21.40 -14.49 -9.09
CA GLU A 88 20.00 -14.57 -8.72
C GLU A 88 19.78 -13.91 -7.34
N ILE A 89 18.88 -12.93 -7.30
CA ILE A 89 18.54 -12.19 -6.09
C ILE A 89 17.03 -12.23 -5.90
N THR A 90 16.59 -12.71 -4.73
CA THR A 90 15.17 -12.65 -4.33
C THR A 90 14.97 -11.52 -3.33
N ILE A 91 14.09 -10.59 -3.68
CA ILE A 91 13.72 -9.43 -2.88
C ILE A 91 12.29 -9.61 -2.41
N ARG A 92 12.06 -9.40 -1.11
CA ARG A 92 10.72 -9.33 -0.54
C ARG A 92 10.28 -7.87 -0.48
N LEU A 93 9.17 -7.56 -1.14
CA LEU A 93 8.53 -6.25 -1.10
C LEU A 93 7.56 -6.23 0.08
N CYS A 94 7.93 -5.50 1.13
CA CYS A 94 7.08 -5.29 2.31
C CYS A 94 6.32 -3.97 2.16
N TYR A 95 5.02 -3.98 2.44
CA TYR A 95 4.18 -2.83 2.17
C TYR A 95 3.18 -2.59 3.29
N LYS A 96 3.40 -1.52 4.06
CA LYS A 96 2.65 -1.25 5.30
C LYS A 96 1.18 -0.91 5.06
N TYR A 97 0.85 -0.28 3.93
CA TYR A 97 -0.52 0.12 3.60
C TYR A 97 -0.77 0.02 2.10
N ASP A 98 -1.99 -0.32 1.66
CA ASP A 98 -2.34 -0.44 0.24
C ASP A 98 -2.43 0.94 -0.47
N PHE A 99 -1.32 1.46 -1.01
CA PHE A 99 -1.34 2.67 -1.84
C PHE A 99 -1.84 2.42 -3.28
N GLY A 100 -2.26 1.20 -3.62
CA GLY A 100 -2.63 0.86 -5.00
C GLY A 100 -1.48 0.89 -5.99
N LEU A 101 -0.25 0.73 -5.49
CA LEU A 101 1.02 0.48 -6.18
C LEU A 101 0.89 -0.39 -7.43
N ARG A 102 1.16 0.04 -8.67
CA ARG A 102 1.34 -0.94 -9.78
C ARG A 102 2.73 -1.56 -9.71
N ILE A 103 2.82 -2.88 -9.90
CA ILE A 103 4.10 -3.60 -9.80
C ILE A 103 5.09 -3.09 -10.85
N ASP A 104 4.69 -2.99 -12.12
CA ASP A 104 5.56 -2.49 -13.19
C ASP A 104 6.11 -1.07 -12.96
N LYS A 105 5.31 -0.18 -12.33
CA LYS A 105 5.75 1.16 -11.92
C LYS A 105 6.79 1.07 -10.79
N LEU A 106 6.53 0.26 -9.77
CA LEU A 106 7.45 0.07 -8.65
C LEU A 106 8.79 -0.53 -9.11
N LEU A 107 8.76 -1.57 -9.94
CA LEU A 107 9.98 -2.21 -10.45
C LEU A 107 10.79 -1.26 -11.34
N ALA A 108 10.12 -0.46 -12.17
CA ALA A 108 10.78 0.56 -12.98
C ALA A 108 11.57 1.57 -12.13
N GLU A 109 10.99 1.99 -11.00
CA GLU A 109 11.65 2.88 -10.04
C GLU A 109 12.78 2.19 -9.28
N ILE A 110 12.57 0.95 -8.80
CA ILE A 110 13.59 0.17 -8.08
C ILE A 110 14.86 0.02 -8.93
N PHE A 111 14.69 -0.35 -10.20
CA PHE A 111 15.77 -0.65 -11.12
C PHE A 111 16.26 0.56 -11.94
N GLY A 112 15.59 1.71 -11.88
CA GLY A 112 15.93 2.89 -12.68
C GLY A 112 15.76 2.69 -14.19
N ILE A 113 14.82 1.84 -14.63
CA ILE A 113 14.58 1.53 -16.05
C ILE A 113 13.14 1.84 -16.46
N SER A 114 12.88 1.86 -17.77
CA SER A 114 11.52 2.09 -18.26
C SER A 114 10.57 0.93 -17.91
N ARG A 115 9.27 1.25 -17.75
CA ARG A 115 8.22 0.23 -17.59
C ARG A 115 8.21 -0.78 -18.74
N SER A 116 8.45 -0.33 -19.98
CA SER A 116 8.50 -1.23 -21.14
C SER A 116 9.67 -2.23 -21.02
N LYS A 117 10.82 -1.82 -20.47
CA LYS A 117 11.95 -2.71 -20.22
C LYS A 117 11.64 -3.72 -19.10
N VAL A 118 10.99 -3.28 -18.02
CA VAL A 118 10.48 -4.21 -16.97
C VAL A 118 9.55 -5.27 -17.57
N ASN A 119 8.61 -4.86 -18.43
CA ASN A 119 7.68 -5.80 -19.07
C ASN A 119 8.42 -6.84 -19.92
N LYS A 120 9.39 -6.42 -20.72
CA LYS A 120 10.24 -7.35 -21.50
C LYS A 120 11.04 -8.30 -20.62
N LEU A 121 11.60 -7.83 -19.51
CA LEU A 121 12.36 -8.66 -18.58
C LEU A 121 11.46 -9.71 -17.89
N PHE A 122 10.24 -9.33 -17.53
CA PHE A 122 9.25 -10.25 -16.99
C PHE A 122 8.82 -11.31 -18.02
N GLU A 123 8.52 -10.89 -19.27
CA GLU A 123 8.15 -11.80 -20.37
C GLU A 123 9.27 -12.78 -20.72
N ASN A 124 10.53 -12.36 -20.61
CA ASN A 124 11.70 -13.19 -20.88
C ASN A 124 12.13 -14.07 -19.68
N GLY A 125 11.41 -14.04 -18.56
CA GLY A 125 11.73 -14.84 -17.36
C GLY A 125 12.91 -14.32 -16.53
N ALA A 126 13.43 -13.13 -16.81
CA ALA A 126 14.49 -12.50 -16.01
C ALA A 126 13.95 -11.89 -14.70
N ILE A 127 12.63 -11.68 -14.60
CA ILE A 127 11.92 -11.28 -13.38
C ILE A 127 10.83 -12.31 -13.13
N LEU A 128 10.87 -12.96 -11.98
CA LEU A 128 9.85 -13.89 -11.51
C LEU A 128 9.16 -13.31 -10.28
N LEU A 129 7.85 -13.54 -10.16
CA LEU A 129 7.06 -13.09 -9.02
C LEU A 129 6.45 -14.28 -8.29
N ASN A 130 6.46 -14.21 -6.95
CA ASN A 130 5.78 -15.16 -6.08
C ASN A 130 4.86 -14.40 -5.10
N PRO A 131 3.53 -14.59 -5.16
CA PRO A 131 2.79 -15.48 -6.08
C PRO A 131 2.90 -15.06 -7.55
N ASN A 132 2.70 -16.01 -8.47
CA ASN A 132 2.75 -15.76 -9.90
C ASN A 132 1.58 -14.87 -10.33
N ILE A 133 1.84 -13.57 -10.42
CA ILE A 133 0.88 -12.54 -10.81
C ILE A 133 1.46 -11.68 -11.92
N ASN A 134 0.59 -11.13 -12.76
CA ASN A 134 1.03 -10.22 -13.82
C ASN A 134 1.53 -8.89 -13.22
N ILE A 135 2.69 -8.39 -13.68
CA ILE A 135 3.28 -7.10 -13.26
C ILE A 135 2.40 -5.87 -13.51
N LYS A 136 1.32 -5.98 -14.31
CA LYS A 136 0.33 -4.91 -14.49
C LYS A 136 -0.70 -4.86 -13.36
N ARG A 137 -0.66 -5.80 -12.42
CA ARG A 137 -1.49 -5.82 -11.21
C ARG A 137 -0.91 -4.85 -10.16
N LYS A 138 -1.69 -4.67 -9.09
CA LYS A 138 -1.24 -3.93 -7.92
C LYS A 138 -0.30 -4.78 -7.07
N VAL A 139 0.67 -4.13 -6.43
CA VAL A 139 1.56 -4.72 -5.43
C VAL A 139 0.70 -5.28 -4.30
N ILE A 140 1.09 -6.46 -3.83
CA ILE A 140 0.49 -7.09 -2.65
C ILE A 140 1.57 -7.19 -1.58
N ASP A 141 1.16 -7.20 -0.32
CA ASP A 141 2.10 -7.32 0.78
C ASP A 141 2.83 -8.67 0.72
N ASN A 142 4.11 -8.65 1.09
CA ASN A 142 5.03 -9.79 1.02
C ASN A 142 5.24 -10.38 -0.38
N LEU A 143 4.99 -9.61 -1.45
CA LEU A 143 5.33 -10.02 -2.81
C LEU A 143 6.83 -10.28 -2.91
N GLN A 144 7.19 -11.49 -3.34
CA GLN A 144 8.58 -11.82 -3.62
C GLN A 144 8.85 -11.63 -5.11
N MET A 145 9.99 -11.02 -5.41
CA MET A 145 10.50 -10.86 -6.75
C MET A 145 11.89 -11.49 -6.82
N THR A 146 12.05 -12.45 -7.72
CA THR A 146 13.35 -13.01 -8.05
C THR A 146 13.83 -12.42 -9.36
N VAL A 147 15.08 -11.94 -9.36
CA VAL A 147 15.69 -11.27 -10.49
C VAL A 147 16.92 -12.06 -10.90
N ILE A 148 17.03 -12.39 -12.18
CA ILE A 148 18.06 -13.27 -12.73
C ILE A 148 18.90 -12.51 -13.77
N GLY A 149 20.23 -12.54 -13.60
CA GLY A 149 21.24 -12.05 -14.54
C GLY A 149 22.15 -10.94 -13.99
N ASP A 150 23.24 -10.67 -14.71
CA ASP A 150 24.31 -9.75 -14.28
C ASP A 150 23.87 -8.29 -14.10
N TRP A 151 22.72 -7.91 -14.68
CA TRP A 151 22.12 -6.59 -14.54
C TRP A 151 21.52 -6.33 -13.15
N CYS A 152 21.31 -7.38 -12.34
CA CYS A 152 20.78 -7.30 -10.97
C CYS A 152 21.67 -6.48 -10.04
N ILE A 153 22.98 -6.67 -10.15
CA ILE A 153 23.96 -6.12 -9.19
C ILE A 153 24.03 -4.60 -9.32
N VAL A 154 23.98 -4.06 -10.54
CA VAL A 154 24.08 -2.61 -10.82
C VAL A 154 22.80 -1.85 -10.46
N ALA A 155 21.65 -2.51 -10.51
CA ALA A 155 20.35 -1.87 -10.29
C ALA A 155 19.90 -1.86 -8.82
N LEU A 156 20.54 -2.69 -7.98
CA LEU A 156 20.19 -2.89 -6.58
C LEU A 156 21.26 -2.39 -5.59
N THR A 157 22.47 -2.08 -6.06
CA THR A 157 23.48 -1.30 -5.34
C THR A 157 23.18 0.20 -5.40
#